data_AF-A0A7X7EU92-F1
#
_entry.id   AF-A0A7X7EU92-F1
#
_cell.length_a   1.000
_cell.length_b   1.000
_cell.length_c   1.000
_cell.angle_alpha   90.00
_cell.angle_beta   90.00
_cell.angle_gamma   90.00
#
_symmetry.space_group_name_H-M   'P 1'
#
loop_
_entity.id
_entity.type
_entity.pdbx_description
1 polymer ?
#
loop_
_entity_poly.entity_id
_entity_poly.type
_entity_poly.pdbx_seq_one_letter_code
_entity_poly.pdbx_strand_id
1 'polypeptide(L)' 'MAPFRELDPLLHSQLRLAIMSILVSVDSAGFNYLREKTEATAGNLSVQIGKLKDAGYISVK' A
#
# COMPACT_ATOMS: atom_id res chain seq x y z
N MET A 1 13.68 -9.06 24.67
CA MET A 1 13.25 -8.91 23.27
C MET A 1 11.74 -8.76 23.29
N ALA A 2 11.16 -7.68 22.74
CA ALA A 2 9.71 -7.68 22.51
C ALA A 2 9.40 -8.79 21.50
N PRO A 3 8.32 -9.56 21.67
CA PRO A 3 7.94 -10.60 20.71
C PRO A 3 7.73 -9.96 19.34
N PHE A 4 8.12 -10.69 18.28
CA PHE A 4 7.81 -10.28 16.92
C PHE A 4 6.29 -10.22 16.79
N ARG A 5 5.76 -9.04 16.43
CA ARG A 5 4.32 -8.86 16.24
C ARG A 5 3.94 -9.48 14.91
N GLU A 6 2.79 -10.14 14.88
CA GLU A 6 2.23 -10.60 13.61
C GLU A 6 1.98 -9.42 12.68
N LEU A 7 2.15 -9.66 11.39
CA LEU A 7 1.82 -8.68 10.36
C LEU A 7 0.31 -8.44 10.40
N ASP A 8 -0.09 -7.18 10.24
CA ASP A 8 -1.51 -6.87 10.13
C ASP A 8 -2.13 -7.67 8.97
N PRO A 9 -3.23 -8.43 9.18
CA PRO A 9 -3.87 -9.20 8.12
C PRO A 9 -4.26 -8.37 6.89
N LEU A 10 -4.49 -7.07 7.06
CA LEU A 10 -4.71 -6.15 5.96
C LEU A 10 -3.47 -6.11 5.06
N LEU A 11 -2.24 -6.15 5.58
CA LEU A 11 -1.03 -6.12 4.75
C LEU A 11 -0.67 -7.46 4.10
N HIS A 12 -1.37 -8.57 4.41
CA HIS A 12 -1.12 -9.89 3.80
C HIS A 12 -1.41 -9.93 2.29
N SER A 13 -2.16 -8.97 1.75
CA SER A 13 -2.36 -8.84 0.30
C SER A 13 -1.08 -8.36 -0.37
N GLN A 14 -0.56 -9.14 -1.31
CA GLN A 14 0.65 -8.81 -2.10
C GLN A 14 0.64 -7.38 -2.65
N LEU A 15 -0.48 -6.93 -3.25
CA LEU A 15 -0.56 -5.58 -3.81
C LEU A 15 -0.50 -4.48 -2.74
N ARG A 16 -1.12 -4.67 -1.57
CA ARG A 16 -1.05 -3.69 -0.48
C ARG A 16 0.34 -3.62 0.11
N LEU A 17 0.99 -4.76 0.26
CA LEU A 17 2.39 -4.82 0.68
C LEU A 17 3.30 -4.13 -0.35
N ALA A 18 3.11 -4.36 -1.65
CA ALA A 18 3.89 -3.70 -2.70
C ALA A 18 3.73 -2.17 -2.67
N ILE A 19 2.50 -1.67 -2.52
CA ILE A 19 2.22 -0.23 -2.39
C ILE A 19 2.95 0.34 -1.17
N MET A 20 2.85 -0.32 -0.01
CA MET A 20 3.51 0.15 1.22
C MET A 20 5.04 0.13 1.09
N SER A 21 5.61 -0.94 0.54
CA SER A 21 7.07 -1.05 0.34
C SER A 21 7.62 0.08 -0.54
N ILE A 22 6.88 0.48 -1.57
CA ILE A 22 7.24 1.64 -2.40
C ILE A 22 7.15 2.92 -1.59
N LEU A 23 6.02 3.16 -0.91
CA LEU A 23 5.75 4.40 -0.17
C LEU A 23 6.66 4.58 1.06
N VAL A 24 7.22 3.51 1.63
CA VAL A 24 8.21 3.61 2.71
C VAL A 24 9.54 4.23 2.22
N SER A 25 9.83 4.13 0.92
CA SER A 25 11.08 4.62 0.33
C SER A 25 11.03 6.05 -0.22
N VAL A 26 9.86 6.68 -0.22
CA VAL A 26 9.61 8.01 -0.82
C VAL A 26 8.66 8.84 0.04
N ASP A 27 8.77 10.17 0.00
CA ASP A 27 7.86 11.04 0.77
C ASP A 27 6.40 10.97 0.27
N SER A 28 6.21 10.79 -1.04
CA SER A 28 4.91 10.61 -1.67
C SER A 28 5.06 9.99 -3.05
N ALA A 29 4.00 9.37 -3.56
CA ALA A 29 3.97 8.83 -4.91
C ALA A 29 2.64 9.13 -5.61
N GLY A 30 2.71 9.42 -6.91
CA GLY A 30 1.52 9.58 -7.75
C GLY A 30 0.88 8.23 -8.11
N PHE A 31 -0.42 8.25 -8.37
CA PHE A 31 -1.18 7.03 -8.72
C PHE A 31 -0.60 6.29 -9.94
N ASN A 32 -0.23 7.02 -11.00
CA ASN A 32 0.33 6.41 -12.22
C ASN A 32 1.69 5.74 -11.96
N TYR A 33 2.51 6.31 -11.08
CA TYR A 33 3.79 5.71 -10.69
C TYR A 33 3.58 4.39 -9.92
N LEU A 34 2.66 4.40 -8.94
CA LEU A 34 2.30 3.17 -8.22
C LEU A 34 1.74 2.11 -9.18
N ARG A 35 0.93 2.51 -10.15
CA ARG A 35 0.38 1.61 -11.17
C ARG A 35 1.48 0.97 -12.03
N GLU A 36 2.43 1.76 -12.48
CA GLU A 36 3.57 1.28 -13.28
C GLU A 36 4.44 0.31 -12.45
N LYS A 37 4.76 0.65 -11.21
CA LYS A 37 5.63 -0.17 -10.36
C LYS A 37 4.99 -1.46 -9.83
N THR A 38 3.66 -1.48 -9.72
CA THR A 38 2.93 -2.65 -9.21
C THR A 38 2.29 -3.48 -10.31
N GLU A 39 2.33 -3.02 -11.56
CA GLU A 39 1.65 -3.63 -12.72
C GLU A 39 0.14 -3.88 -12.50
N ALA A 40 -0.45 -3.19 -11.51
CA ALA A 40 -1.85 -3.35 -11.18
C ALA A 40 -2.74 -2.63 -12.20
N THR A 41 -3.95 -3.16 -12.40
CA THR A 41 -4.99 -2.40 -13.09
C THR A 41 -5.40 -1.19 -12.27
N ALA A 42 -5.82 -0.11 -12.92
CA ALA A 42 -6.25 1.12 -12.23
C ALA A 42 -7.40 0.85 -11.23
N GLY A 43 -8.36 0.00 -11.60
CA GLY A 43 -9.47 -0.38 -10.71
C GLY A 43 -8.99 -1.10 -9.45
N ASN A 44 -8.11 -2.10 -9.59
CA ASN A 44 -7.57 -2.82 -8.43
C ASN A 44 -6.73 -1.90 -7.55
N LEU A 45 -5.85 -1.10 -8.14
CA LEU A 45 -5.00 -0.15 -7.41
C LEU A 45 -5.82 0.85 -6.60
N SER A 46 -6.87 1.43 -7.21
CA SER A 46 -7.77 2.37 -6.54
C SER A 46 -8.45 1.74 -5.31
N VAL A 47 -8.98 0.52 -5.46
CA VAL A 47 -9.61 -0.22 -4.35
C VAL A 47 -8.61 -0.48 -3.22
N GLN A 48 -7.37 -0.88 -3.54
CA GLN A 48 -6.37 -1.15 -2.50
C GLN A 48 -5.87 0.11 -1.80
N ILE A 49 -5.67 1.21 -2.54
CA ILE A 49 -5.34 2.52 -1.96
C ILE A 49 -6.44 2.98 -1.02
N GLY A 50 -7.71 2.82 -1.41
CA GLY A 50 -8.86 3.12 -0.54
C GLY A 50 -8.81 2.34 0.76
N LYS A 51 -8.61 1.01 0.70
CA LYS A 51 -8.48 0.17 1.90
C LYS A 51 -7.33 0.57 2.81
N LEU A 52 -6.16 0.91 2.25
CA LEU A 52 -5.01 1.37 3.01
C LEU A 52 -5.27 2.73 3.67
N LYS A 53 -5.95 3.64 2.94
CA LYS A 53 -6.35 4.95 3.47
C LYS A 53 -7.35 4.81 4.61
N ASP A 54 -8.40 4.00 4.43
CA ASP A 54 -9.46 3.83 5.43
C ASP A 54 -8.94 3.17 6.71
N ALA A 55 -7.92 2.31 6.59
CA ALA A 55 -7.21 1.73 7.72
C ALA A 55 -6.12 2.65 8.33
N GLY A 56 -5.90 3.83 7.77
CA GLY A 56 -4.95 4.82 8.29
C GLY A 56 -3.47 4.56 7.96
N TYR A 57 -3.17 3.63 7.04
CA TYR A 57 -1.79 3.34 6.62
C TYR A 57 -1.21 4.44 5.72
N ILE A 58 -2.05 5.07 4.91
CA ILE A 58 -1.64 6.11 3.97
C ILE A 58 -2.64 7.27 3.98
N SER A 59 -2.22 8.41 3.45
CA SER A 59 -3.09 9.54 3.16
C SER A 59 -3.14 9.78 1.65
N VAL A 60 -4.29 10.20 1.15
CA VAL A 60 -4.50 10.57 -0.26
C VAL A 60 -4.96 12.02 -0.28
N LYS A 61 -4.28 12.85 -1.08
CA LYS A 61 -4.59 14.26 -1.29
C LYS A 61 -5.20 14.47 -2.67
#